data_AF-A0A2N2ZSV8-F1
#
_entry.id   AF-A0A2N2ZSV8-F1
#
_cell.length_a   1.000
_cell.length_b   1.000
_cell.length_c   1.000
_cell.angle_alpha   90.00
_cell.angle_beta   90.00
_cell.angle_gamma   90.00
#
_symmetry.space_group_name_H-M   'P 1'
#
loop_
_entity.id
_entity.type
_entity.pdbx_description
1 polymer ?
#
loop_
_entity_poly.entity_id
_entity_poly.type
_entity_poly.pdbx_seq_one_letter_code
_entity_poly.pdbx_strand_id
1 'polypeptide(L)'
;MKKIIILLFFIALSGISRAQQPIDTLYLWVNFQEENIVIDIPKDYFTLRTVVPQLPRFVALRKLNIMVPPLPTKEALLQSFRKYLTQSASPADNYQRLDWLRVMALYLYFDQGTDQKFLSEMGQVLENWKQMSNHHPIKSELLLVERWMLIKLE
;
A
#
# COMPACT_ATOMS: atom_id res chain seq x y z
N MET A 1 -30.56 40.63 19.71
CA MET A 1 -29.46 40.66 18.72
C MET A 1 -28.42 39.61 19.13
N LYS A 2 -28.19 38.57 18.30
CA LYS A 2 -26.89 38.18 17.69
C LYS A 2 -25.71 38.12 18.70
N LYS A 3 -24.97 37.03 18.95
CA LYS A 3 -24.50 35.96 18.03
C LYS A 3 -24.12 34.67 18.81
N ILE A 4 -24.36 33.54 18.17
CA ILE A 4 -23.74 32.23 18.38
C ILE A 4 -22.26 32.32 17.97
N ILE A 5 -21.32 31.79 18.78
CA ILE A 5 -20.07 31.21 18.27
C ILE A 5 -19.71 29.98 19.12
N ILE A 6 -19.99 28.81 18.56
CA ILE A 6 -19.30 27.54 18.85
C ILE A 6 -17.94 27.63 18.15
N LEU A 7 -16.84 27.26 18.81
CA LEU A 7 -15.77 26.57 18.10
C LEU A 7 -14.93 25.68 19.04
N LEU A 8 -15.19 24.39 18.90
CA LEU A 8 -14.30 23.28 19.24
C LEU A 8 -12.97 23.45 18.51
N PHE A 9 -11.86 23.36 19.24
CA PHE A 9 -10.56 23.05 18.66
C PHE A 9 -9.98 21.83 19.39
N PHE A 10 -10.57 20.67 19.12
CA PHE A 10 -9.90 19.38 19.27
C PHE A 10 -8.96 19.23 18.07
N ILE A 11 -7.73 19.74 18.17
CA ILE A 11 -6.65 19.21 17.32
C ILE A 11 -6.09 18.02 18.08
N ALA A 12 -6.67 16.85 17.83
CA ALA A 12 -6.01 15.60 18.12
C ALA A 12 -4.70 15.59 17.31
N LEU A 13 -3.56 15.72 17.98
CA LEU A 13 -2.26 15.29 17.48
C LEU A 13 -2.28 13.76 17.31
N SER A 14 -3.00 13.26 16.32
CA SER A 14 -2.84 11.90 15.80
C SER A 14 -2.05 11.92 14.50
N GLY A 15 -1.02 12.77 14.47
CA GLY A 15 -0.04 12.88 13.39
C GLY A 15 1.34 12.57 13.91
N ILE A 16 1.51 11.50 14.69
CA ILE A 16 2.85 10.95 14.90
C ILE A 16 3.16 10.11 13.67
N SER A 17 3.54 10.78 12.58
CA SER A 17 4.19 10.18 11.44
C SER A 17 5.57 9.74 11.90
N ARG A 18 5.66 8.57 12.56
CA ARG A 18 6.95 7.91 12.81
C ARG A 18 7.39 7.31 11.48
N ALA A 19 8.40 7.92 10.89
CA ALA A 19 9.18 7.35 9.80
C ALA A 19 9.63 5.95 10.20
N GLN A 20 9.07 4.92 9.57
CA GLN A 20 9.38 3.56 9.95
C GLN A 20 9.10 2.62 8.78
N GLN A 21 9.89 2.73 7.71
CA GLN A 21 10.46 1.59 6.94
C GLN A 21 11.27 2.05 5.71
N PRO A 22 12.14 1.17 5.15
CA PRO A 22 12.98 1.46 3.97
C PRO A 22 12.20 1.76 2.67
N ILE A 23 10.87 1.82 2.72
CA ILE A 23 9.99 2.13 1.59
C ILE A 23 9.57 3.60 1.60
N ASP A 24 9.58 4.25 2.77
CA ASP A 24 9.34 5.71 2.87
C ASP A 24 10.42 6.51 2.11
N THR A 25 11.64 5.96 2.03
CA THR A 25 12.74 6.55 1.25
C THR A 25 12.58 6.41 -0.26
N LEU A 26 11.62 5.58 -0.72
CA LEU A 26 11.29 5.45 -2.13
C LEU A 26 10.32 6.53 -2.59
N TYR A 27 9.78 7.38 -1.70
CA TYR A 27 8.81 8.41 -2.06
C TYR A 27 7.59 7.84 -2.81
N LEU A 28 7.16 6.65 -2.45
CA LEU A 28 5.98 5.96 -2.96
C LEU A 28 5.00 5.80 -1.80
N TRP A 29 3.79 6.30 -1.95
CA TRP A 29 2.77 6.17 -0.90
C TRP A 29 1.54 5.44 -1.41
N VAL A 30 0.99 4.59 -0.55
CA VAL A 30 -0.27 3.91 -0.81
C VAL A 30 -1.28 4.36 0.23
N ASN A 31 -2.37 4.94 -0.26
CA ASN A 31 -3.50 5.36 0.54
C ASN A 31 -4.68 4.46 0.22
N PHE A 32 -5.26 3.87 1.26
CA PHE A 32 -6.55 3.21 1.15
C PHE A 32 -7.66 4.23 1.40
N GLN A 33 -8.64 4.22 0.52
CA GLN A 33 -9.91 4.93 0.65
C GLN A 33 -11.02 3.88 0.66
N GLU A 34 -12.23 4.23 1.07
CA GLU A 34 -13.34 3.28 1.32
C GLU A 34 -13.44 2.15 0.29
N GLU A 35 -13.31 2.47 -1.01
CA GLU A 35 -13.41 1.48 -2.09
C GLU A 35 -12.20 1.47 -3.05
N ASN A 36 -11.12 2.21 -2.74
CA ASN A 36 -10.04 2.43 -3.70
C ASN A 36 -8.65 2.35 -3.07
N ILE A 37 -7.68 1.93 -3.89
CA ILE A 37 -6.25 2.04 -3.62
C ILE A 37 -5.71 3.20 -4.45
N VAL A 38 -5.12 4.21 -3.80
CA VAL A 38 -4.46 5.33 -4.47
C VAL A 38 -2.97 5.25 -4.24
N ILE A 39 -2.20 5.13 -5.33
CA ILE A 39 -0.75 5.13 -5.29
C ILE A 39 -0.24 6.51 -5.72
N ASP A 40 0.41 7.19 -4.79
CA ASP A 40 1.08 8.46 -5.02
C ASP A 40 2.50 8.20 -5.53
N ILE A 41 2.79 8.72 -6.71
CA ILE A 41 4.03 8.41 -7.42
C ILE A 41 4.65 9.69 -7.99
N PRO A 42 5.92 9.98 -7.69
CA PRO A 42 6.68 11.03 -8.34
C PRO A 42 6.64 10.92 -9.86
N LYS A 43 6.46 12.05 -10.53
CA LYS A 43 6.39 12.12 -11.99
C LYS A 43 7.57 11.44 -12.70
N ASP A 44 8.75 11.49 -12.09
CA ASP A 44 10.00 11.01 -12.67
C ASP A 44 10.13 9.48 -12.57
N TYR A 45 9.26 8.80 -11.82
CA TYR A 45 9.23 7.33 -11.74
C TYR A 45 8.32 6.67 -12.77
N PHE A 46 7.52 7.44 -13.50
CA PHE A 46 6.69 6.91 -14.58
C PHE A 46 7.51 6.51 -15.81
N THR A 47 8.66 7.15 -16.03
CA THR A 47 9.56 6.89 -17.18
C THR A 47 10.25 5.54 -17.11
N LEU A 48 10.29 4.92 -15.93
CA LEU A 48 10.86 3.58 -15.71
C LEU A 48 9.92 2.45 -16.13
N ARG A 49 8.70 2.78 -16.57
CA ARG A 49 7.77 1.82 -17.17
C ARG A 49 8.01 1.77 -18.66
N THR A 50 8.48 0.62 -19.15
CA THR A 50 8.46 0.33 -20.59
C THR A 50 7.03 0.12 -21.10
N VAL A 51 6.09 -0.24 -20.22
CA VAL A 51 4.65 -0.43 -20.51
C VAL A 51 3.83 0.06 -19.31
N VAL A 52 2.80 0.89 -19.56
CA VAL A 52 1.83 1.27 -18.53
C VAL A 52 0.92 0.06 -18.27
N PRO A 53 0.97 -0.58 -17.08
CA PRO A 53 0.10 -1.71 -16.78
C PRO A 53 -1.36 -1.23 -16.75
N GLN A 54 -2.26 -2.01 -17.34
CA GLN A 54 -3.69 -1.82 -17.10
C GLN A 54 -3.93 -2.09 -15.62
N LEU A 55 -4.44 -1.08 -14.91
CA LEU A 55 -4.76 -1.19 -13.50
C LEU A 55 -6.23 -1.58 -13.33
N PRO A 56 -6.58 -2.34 -12.28
CA PRO A 56 -7.96 -2.54 -11.91
C PRO A 56 -8.67 -1.20 -11.68
N ARG A 57 -9.99 -1.15 -11.92
CA ARG A 57 -10.78 0.10 -11.81
C ARG A 57 -10.74 0.75 -10.43
N PHE A 58 -10.49 -0.03 -9.38
CA PHE A 58 -10.38 0.43 -7.99
C PHE A 58 -8.95 0.83 -7.59
N VAL A 59 -8.01 0.85 -8.54
CA VAL A 59 -6.62 1.26 -8.33
C VAL A 59 -6.33 2.50 -9.17
N ALA A 60 -5.98 3.59 -8.51
CA ALA A 60 -5.65 4.86 -9.16
C ALA A 60 -4.21 5.26 -8.89
N LEU A 61 -3.62 5.95 -9.87
CA LEU A 61 -2.32 6.60 -9.72
C LEU A 61 -2.51 8.10 -9.61
N ARG A 62 -1.90 8.71 -8.60
CA ARG A 62 -1.82 10.16 -8.48
C ARG A 62 -0.37 10.59 -8.64
N LYS A 63 -0.14 11.37 -9.70
CA LYS A 63 1.19 11.86 -10.06
C LYS A 63 1.56 13.02 -9.15
N LEU A 64 2.73 12.92 -8.51
CA LEU A 64 3.28 13.96 -7.66
C LEU A 64 4.37 14.73 -8.41
N ASN A 65 4.35 16.06 -8.29
CA ASN A 65 5.34 16.94 -8.91
C ASN A 65 6.39 17.35 -7.88
N ILE A 66 7.20 16.36 -7.47
CA ILE A 66 8.26 16.52 -6.47
C ILE A 66 9.60 16.06 -7.06
N MET A 67 10.69 16.67 -6.61
CA MET A 67 12.04 16.21 -6.93
C MET A 67 12.43 15.07 -6.00
N VAL A 68 12.91 13.97 -6.57
CA VAL A 68 13.23 12.74 -5.85
C VAL A 68 14.51 12.11 -6.42
N PRO A 69 15.26 11.32 -5.63
CA PRO A 69 16.37 10.54 -6.17
C PRO A 69 15.86 9.51 -7.19
N PRO A 70 16.74 8.98 -8.07
CA PRO A 70 16.37 7.89 -8.98
C PRO A 70 15.82 6.69 -8.23
N LEU A 71 14.76 6.08 -8.75
CA LEU A 71 14.22 4.85 -8.21
C LEU A 71 15.19 3.68 -8.50
N PRO A 72 15.37 2.72 -7.57
CA PRO A 72 16.10 1.49 -7.86
C PRO A 72 15.52 0.72 -9.05
N THR A 73 16.29 -0.23 -9.60
CA THR A 73 15.79 -1.11 -10.66
C THR A 73 14.57 -1.89 -10.21
N LYS A 74 13.69 -2.27 -11.15
CA LYS A 74 12.48 -3.05 -10.88
C LYS A 74 12.78 -4.30 -10.07
N GLU A 75 13.85 -5.01 -10.43
CA GLU A 75 14.29 -6.25 -9.78
C GLU A 75 14.68 -6.00 -8.32
N ALA A 76 15.45 -4.94 -8.06
CA ALA A 76 15.86 -4.55 -6.72
C ALA A 76 14.68 -4.10 -5.86
N LEU A 77 13.72 -3.37 -6.43
CA LEU A 77 12.46 -2.99 -5.76
C LEU A 77 11.67 -4.22 -5.34
N LEU A 78 11.40 -5.12 -6.29
CA LEU A 78 10.62 -6.34 -6.02
C LEU A 78 11.30 -7.23 -4.99
N GLN A 79 12.64 -7.34 -5.01
CA GLN A 79 13.39 -8.06 -4.00
C GLN A 79 13.26 -7.41 -2.61
N SER A 80 13.33 -6.07 -2.53
CA SER A 80 13.15 -5.33 -1.27
C SER A 80 11.75 -5.54 -0.70
N PHE A 81 10.71 -5.43 -1.53
CA PHE A 81 9.33 -5.68 -1.13
C PHE A 81 9.11 -7.11 -0.64
N ARG A 82 9.65 -8.11 -1.34
CA ARG A 82 9.57 -9.52 -0.88
C ARG A 82 10.20 -9.68 0.48
N LYS A 83 11.43 -9.19 0.65
CA LYS A 83 12.15 -9.29 1.92
C LYS A 83 11.31 -8.72 3.05
N TYR A 84 10.66 -7.58 2.82
CA TYR A 84 9.75 -6.99 3.78
C TYR A 84 8.52 -7.88 4.06
N LEU A 85 7.83 -8.32 3.00
CA LEU A 85 6.60 -9.11 3.10
C LEU A 85 6.82 -10.51 3.73
N THR A 86 8.04 -11.07 3.62
CA THR A 86 8.41 -12.39 4.15
C THR A 86 9.13 -12.35 5.49
N GLN A 87 9.39 -11.18 6.08
CA GLN A 87 10.05 -11.12 7.39
C GLN A 87 9.17 -11.83 8.44
N SER A 88 9.77 -12.78 9.15
CA SER A 88 9.11 -13.85 9.91
C SER A 88 8.31 -13.42 11.14
N ALA A 89 8.30 -12.14 11.48
CA ALA A 89 7.38 -11.61 12.49
C ALA A 89 6.06 -11.29 11.79
N SER A 90 5.05 -12.16 11.96
CA SER A 90 3.67 -11.78 11.63
C SER A 90 3.39 -10.39 12.23
N PRO A 91 2.76 -9.47 11.48
CA PRO A 91 2.50 -8.11 11.96
C PRO A 91 1.84 -8.11 13.34
N ALA A 92 2.51 -7.46 14.29
CA ALA A 92 2.13 -7.51 15.70
C ALA A 92 0.80 -6.79 15.97
N ASP A 93 0.47 -5.79 15.14
CA ASP A 93 -0.70 -4.93 15.28
C ASP A 93 -1.30 -4.53 13.92
N ASN A 94 -2.42 -3.81 13.96
CA ASN A 94 -3.13 -3.37 12.76
C ASN A 94 -2.37 -2.32 11.93
N TYR A 95 -1.48 -1.52 12.55
CA TYR A 95 -0.66 -0.57 11.81
C TYR A 95 0.36 -1.30 10.94
N GLN A 96 1.03 -2.30 11.52
CA GLN A 96 1.98 -3.13 10.78
C GLN A 96 1.30 -3.95 9.67
N ARG A 97 0.06 -4.42 9.90
CA ARG A 97 -0.74 -5.06 8.84
C ARG A 97 -1.07 -4.09 7.72
N LEU A 98 -1.42 -2.85 8.06
CA LEU A 98 -1.69 -1.81 7.08
C LEU A 98 -0.44 -1.48 6.26
N ASP A 99 0.72 -1.36 6.89
CA ASP A 99 2.00 -1.18 6.18
C ASP A 99 2.30 -2.36 5.27
N TRP A 100 2.09 -3.59 5.75
CA TRP A 100 2.21 -4.79 4.92
C TRP A 100 1.30 -4.73 3.68
N LEU A 101 0.03 -4.33 3.85
CA LEU A 101 -0.91 -4.17 2.73
C LEU A 101 -0.46 -3.08 1.74
N ARG A 102 0.11 -1.97 2.22
CA ARG A 102 0.68 -0.92 1.36
C ARG A 102 1.84 -1.47 0.52
N VAL A 103 2.75 -2.22 1.15
CA VAL A 103 3.88 -2.84 0.43
C VAL A 103 3.39 -3.87 -0.58
N MET A 104 2.36 -4.64 -0.24
CA MET A 104 1.76 -5.59 -1.16
C MET A 104 1.14 -4.90 -2.38
N ALA A 105 0.45 -3.77 -2.19
CA ALA A 105 -0.08 -2.97 -3.29
C ALA A 105 1.04 -2.43 -4.21
N LEU A 106 2.16 -1.96 -3.64
CA LEU A 106 3.34 -1.57 -4.43
C LEU A 106 3.95 -2.75 -5.17
N TYR A 107 4.03 -3.93 -4.52
CA TYR A 107 4.51 -5.15 -5.17
C TYR A 107 3.64 -5.49 -6.39
N LEU A 108 2.32 -5.53 -6.26
CA LEU A 108 1.37 -5.81 -7.36
C LEU A 108 1.45 -4.80 -8.50
N TYR A 109 1.77 -3.56 -8.15
CA TYR A 109 1.93 -2.47 -9.10
C TYR A 109 3.19 -2.58 -9.96
N PHE A 110 4.31 -2.98 -9.36
CA PHE A 110 5.60 -3.14 -10.05
C PHE A 110 5.79 -4.54 -10.63
N ASP A 111 5.10 -5.56 -10.11
CA ASP A 111 5.14 -6.92 -10.64
C ASP A 111 4.24 -7.06 -11.88
N GLN A 112 4.78 -7.67 -12.93
CA GLN A 112 4.09 -7.87 -14.21
C GLN A 112 3.38 -9.24 -14.27
N GLY A 113 3.03 -9.84 -13.13
CA GLY A 113 2.38 -11.16 -13.07
C GLY A 113 3.36 -12.32 -13.24
N THR A 114 4.66 -12.07 -13.03
CA THR A 114 5.71 -13.06 -13.26
C THR A 114 5.94 -14.00 -12.08
N ASP A 115 5.46 -13.66 -10.88
CA ASP A 115 5.64 -14.51 -9.70
C ASP A 115 4.32 -14.96 -9.05
N GLN A 116 3.67 -15.92 -9.71
CA GLN A 116 2.46 -16.55 -9.20
C GLN A 116 2.69 -17.32 -7.89
N LYS A 117 3.87 -17.90 -7.67
CA LYS A 117 4.18 -18.66 -6.47
C LYS A 117 4.16 -17.75 -5.24
N PHE A 118 4.89 -16.64 -5.31
CA PHE A 118 4.93 -15.65 -4.26
C PHE A 118 3.54 -15.04 -4.00
N LEU A 119 2.79 -14.71 -5.05
CA LEU A 119 1.42 -14.21 -4.90
C LEU A 119 0.51 -15.22 -4.17
N SER A 120 0.64 -16.51 -4.46
CA SER A 120 -0.10 -17.58 -3.76
C SER A 120 0.25 -17.67 -2.28
N GLU A 121 1.55 -17.62 -1.93
CA GLU A 121 2.03 -17.60 -0.55
C GLU A 121 1.48 -16.38 0.23
N MET A 122 1.49 -15.21 -0.39
CA MET A 122 0.92 -13.99 0.20
C MET A 122 -0.60 -14.08 0.37
N GLY A 123 -1.30 -14.78 -0.54
CA GLY A 123 -2.74 -15.03 -0.43
C GLY A 123 -3.09 -15.83 0.83
N GLN A 124 -2.28 -16.83 1.17
CA GLN A 124 -2.45 -17.60 2.41
C GLN A 124 -2.30 -16.73 3.66
N VAL A 125 -1.38 -15.75 3.65
CA VAL A 125 -1.21 -14.80 4.76
C VAL A 125 -2.49 -13.96 4.95
N LEU A 126 -3.06 -13.44 3.85
CA LEU A 126 -4.30 -12.67 3.90
C LEU A 126 -5.48 -13.51 4.38
N GLU A 127 -5.62 -14.76 3.92
CA GLU A 127 -6.64 -15.69 4.39
C GLU A 127 -6.55 -15.93 5.91
N ASN A 128 -5.34 -16.19 6.40
CA ASN A 128 -5.11 -16.37 7.83
C ASN A 128 -5.53 -15.13 8.62
N TRP A 129 -5.25 -13.92 8.14
CA TRP A 129 -5.66 -12.69 8.81
C TRP A 129 -7.17 -12.46 8.80
N LYS A 130 -7.87 -12.82 7.71
CA LYS A 130 -9.34 -12.80 7.67
C LYS A 130 -9.94 -13.69 8.75
N GLN A 131 -9.41 -14.90 8.90
CA GLN A 131 -9.87 -15.89 9.88
C GLN A 131 -9.57 -15.47 11.33
N MET A 132 -8.49 -14.74 11.57
CA MET A 132 -8.15 -14.20 12.91
C MET A 132 -8.98 -12.95 13.31
N SER A 133 -9.78 -12.38 12.40
CA SER A 133 -10.36 -11.04 12.59
C SER A 133 -11.64 -10.99 13.44
N ASN A 134 -11.49 -11.01 14.76
CA ASN A 134 -12.44 -10.32 15.67
C ASN A 134 -12.13 -8.81 15.79
N HIS A 135 -11.11 -8.30 15.08
CA HIS A 135 -10.61 -6.92 15.20
C HIS A 135 -10.83 -6.17 13.89
N HIS A 136 -11.71 -5.16 13.92
CA HIS A 136 -12.30 -4.51 12.76
C HIS A 136 -11.54 -3.39 12.00
N PRO A 137 -10.30 -2.93 12.29
CA PRO A 137 -9.83 -1.69 11.67
C PRO A 137 -9.13 -1.82 10.30
N ILE A 138 -9.00 -3.01 9.68
CA ILE A 138 -8.27 -3.16 8.38
C ILE A 138 -8.98 -4.06 7.34
N LYS A 139 -10.25 -4.40 7.57
CA LYS A 139 -10.97 -5.39 6.75
C LYS A 139 -11.15 -4.94 5.30
N SER A 140 -11.51 -3.67 5.10
CA SER A 140 -11.69 -3.06 3.78
C SER A 140 -10.40 -3.10 2.95
N GLU A 141 -9.29 -2.73 3.56
CA GLU A 141 -7.97 -2.64 2.94
C GLU A 141 -7.46 -4.01 2.52
N LEU A 142 -7.66 -5.01 3.39
CA LEU A 142 -7.34 -6.39 3.09
C LEU A 142 -8.10 -6.87 1.86
N LEU A 143 -9.42 -6.64 1.81
CA LEU A 143 -10.27 -7.06 0.69
C LEU A 143 -9.87 -6.39 -0.64
N LEU A 144 -9.46 -5.12 -0.60
CA LEU A 144 -8.98 -4.41 -1.80
C LEU A 144 -7.68 -5.02 -2.34
N VAL A 145 -6.72 -5.33 -1.47
CA VAL A 145 -5.45 -5.96 -1.87
C VAL A 145 -5.69 -7.38 -2.38
N GLU A 146 -6.49 -8.17 -1.67
CA GLU A 146 -6.86 -9.53 -2.07
C GLU A 146 -7.51 -9.53 -3.46
N ARG A 147 -8.49 -8.65 -3.69
CA ARG A 147 -9.15 -8.52 -4.99
C ARG A 147 -8.15 -8.23 -6.10
N TRP A 148 -7.15 -7.39 -5.86
CA TRP A 148 -6.11 -7.10 -6.86
C TRP A 148 -5.19 -8.31 -7.09
N MET A 149 -4.85 -9.05 -6.03
CA MET A 149 -4.08 -10.29 -6.16
C MET A 149 -4.79 -11.33 -7.01
N LEU A 150 -6.10 -11.52 -6.82
CA LEU A 150 -6.89 -12.47 -7.61
C LEU A 150 -6.86 -12.11 -9.11
N ILE A 151 -7.01 -10.83 -9.45
CA ILE A 151 -6.92 -10.36 -10.84
C ILE A 151 -5.54 -10.64 -11.46
N LYS A 152 -4.47 -10.70 -10.65
CA LYS A 152 -3.10 -11.01 -11.13
C LYS A 152 -2.82 -12.51 -11.26
N LEU A 153 -3.64 -13.35 -10.64
CA LEU A 153 -3.52 -14.81 -10.67
C LEU A 153 -4.38 -15.44 -11.78
N GLU A 154 -5.40 -14.72 -12.27
CA GLU A 154 -6.17 -15.05 -13.49
C GLU A 154 -5.35 -14.88 -14.77
#